data_AF-A0A852K614-F1
#
_entry.id   AF-A0A852K614-F1
#
_cell.length_a   1.000
_cell.length_b   1.000
_cell.length_c   1.000
_cell.angle_alpha   90.00
_cell.angle_beta   90.00
_cell.angle_gamma   90.00
#
_symmetry.space_group_name_H-M   'P 1'
#
loop_
_entity.id
_entity.type
_entity.pdbx_description
1 polymer ?
#
loop_
_entity_poly.entity_id
_entity_poly.type
_entity_poly.pdbx_seq_one_letter_code
_entity_poly.pdbx_strand_id
1 'polypeptide(L)'
;NLAVADLLYVCSLPLLIYNYTQKDYWPFGDFTCKFVRFQFYTNLHSSIFFLTCISVQRYLGICHPLASWHKKKGKKLTWLVCAAVWFIVIAQCLPTFVFASTGTQRNRTVCYDLSAPDRSAAYFPYGITLTFTGFLLPFAAILACYCSMARILCQKDELIGLAVHKRKD
;
A
#
# COMPACT_ATOMS: atom_id res chain seq x y z
N ASN A 1 6.00 -10.61 -2.60
CA ASN A 1 4.79 -9.83 -2.92
C ASN A 1 5.11 -8.34 -3.05
N LEU A 2 5.60 -7.66 -2.02
CA LEU A 2 6.00 -6.24 -2.10
C LEU A 2 6.95 -5.95 -3.28
N ALA A 3 8.09 -6.65 -3.35
CA ALA A 3 9.04 -6.51 -4.45
C ALA A 3 8.45 -6.82 -5.83
N VAL A 4 7.45 -7.70 -5.92
CA VAL A 4 6.77 -8.00 -7.19
C VAL A 4 5.92 -6.79 -7.62
N ALA A 5 5.19 -6.19 -6.68
CA ALA A 5 4.41 -4.98 -6.94
C ALA A 5 5.32 -3.81 -7.38
N ASP A 6 6.48 -3.66 -6.72
CA ASP A 6 7.47 -2.61 -7.04
C ASP A 6 8.05 -2.81 -8.43
N LEU A 7 8.49 -4.02 -8.76
CA LEU A 7 9.04 -4.33 -10.08
C LEU A 7 8.03 -4.10 -11.20
N LEU A 8 6.78 -4.53 -11.02
CA LEU A 8 5.72 -4.30 -12.01
C LEU A 8 5.48 -2.81 -12.27
N TYR A 9 5.53 -1.97 -11.23
CA TYR A 9 5.42 -0.53 -11.39
C TYR A 9 6.66 0.10 -12.01
N VAL A 10 7.87 -0.33 -11.62
CA VAL A 10 9.12 0.14 -12.21
C VAL A 10 9.18 -0.13 -13.70
N CYS A 11 8.66 -1.26 -14.19
CA CYS A 11 8.54 -1.53 -15.62
C CYS A 11 7.67 -0.51 -16.38
N SER A 12 6.72 0.14 -15.70
CA SER A 12 5.83 1.15 -16.28
C SER A 12 6.40 2.57 -16.20
N LEU A 13 7.40 2.81 -15.34
CA LEU A 13 8.01 4.14 -15.13
C LEU A 13 8.62 4.78 -16.38
N PRO A 14 9.28 4.06 -17.31
CA PRO A 14 9.84 4.67 -18.51
C PRO A 14 8.81 5.43 -19.36
N LEU A 15 7.58 4.92 -19.44
CA LEU A 15 6.48 5.58 -20.14
C LEU A 15 6.07 6.90 -19.46
N LEU A 16 6.11 6.91 -18.13
CA LEU A 16 5.80 8.08 -17.33
C LEU A 16 6.92 9.13 -17.42
N ILE A 17 8.17 8.72 -17.42
CA ILE A 17 9.32 9.61 -17.66
C ILE A 17 9.22 10.26 -19.03
N TYR A 18 8.85 9.50 -20.07
CA TYR A 18 8.62 10.06 -21.40
C TYR A 18 7.48 11.10 -21.37
N ASN A 19 6.36 10.80 -20.72
CA ASN A 19 5.24 11.73 -20.61
C ASN A 19 5.64 13.08 -19.97
N TYR A 20 6.34 13.05 -18.84
CA TYR A 20 6.78 14.27 -18.16
C TYR A 20 7.82 15.06 -18.96
N THR A 21 8.77 14.39 -19.61
CA THR A 21 9.76 15.06 -20.46
C THR A 21 9.14 15.72 -21.71
N GLN A 22 7.99 15.22 -22.18
CA GLN A 22 7.24 15.76 -23.31
C GLN A 22 6.12 16.74 -22.92
N LYS A 23 6.20 17.35 -21.73
CA LYS A 23 5.20 18.31 -21.22
C LYS A 23 3.80 17.69 -21.16
N ASP A 24 3.71 16.53 -20.51
CA ASP A 24 2.50 15.74 -20.27
C ASP A 24 1.82 15.16 -21.51
N TYR A 25 2.52 15.15 -22.66
CA TYR A 25 2.02 14.52 -23.88
C TYR A 25 2.04 12.99 -23.77
N TRP A 26 0.91 12.35 -24.08
CA TRP A 26 0.71 10.90 -24.00
C TRP A 26 0.41 10.27 -25.37
N PRO A 27 1.42 9.72 -26.07
CA PRO A 27 1.22 9.08 -27.39
C PRO A 27 0.85 7.58 -27.31
N PHE A 28 0.94 6.94 -26.15
CA PHE A 28 0.86 5.47 -26.02
C PHE A 28 -0.57 4.89 -26.03
N GLY A 29 -1.57 5.72 -26.29
CA GLY A 29 -2.97 5.33 -26.32
C GLY A 29 -3.64 5.19 -24.95
N ASP A 30 -4.97 5.04 -24.98
CA ASP A 30 -5.83 5.08 -23.80
C ASP A 30 -5.63 3.88 -22.87
N PHE A 31 -5.51 2.68 -23.43
CA PHE A 31 -5.28 1.45 -22.67
C PHE A 31 -4.00 1.54 -21.83
N THR A 32 -2.90 2.01 -22.43
CA THR A 32 -1.61 2.14 -21.74
C THR A 32 -1.69 3.18 -20.62
N CYS A 33 -2.39 4.29 -20.83
CA CYS A 33 -2.64 5.29 -19.78
C CYS A 33 -3.34 4.64 -18.57
N LYS A 34 -4.47 3.97 -18.82
CA LYS A 34 -5.24 3.24 -17.80
C LYS A 34 -4.41 2.20 -17.08
N PHE A 35 -3.62 1.42 -17.82
CA PHE A 35 -2.75 0.38 -17.27
C PHE A 35 -1.66 0.96 -16.36
N VAL A 36 -0.97 2.02 -16.78
CA VAL A 36 0.06 2.68 -15.96
C VAL A 36 -0.55 3.29 -14.69
N ARG A 37 -1.73 3.92 -14.80
CA ARG A 37 -2.47 4.42 -13.62
C ARG A 37 -2.88 3.29 -12.67
N PHE A 38 -3.44 2.22 -13.21
CA PHE A 38 -3.81 1.04 -12.43
C PHE A 38 -2.60 0.43 -11.70
N GLN A 39 -1.45 0.33 -12.38
CA GLN A 39 -0.22 -0.21 -11.80
C GLN A 39 0.30 0.68 -10.67
N PHE A 40 0.25 2.00 -10.82
CA PHE A 40 0.60 2.96 -9.77
C PHE A 40 -0.27 2.76 -8.52
N TYR A 41 -1.60 2.78 -8.67
CA TYR A 41 -2.51 2.60 -7.54
C TYR A 41 -2.38 1.22 -6.90
N THR A 42 -2.23 0.17 -7.70
CA THR A 42 -2.02 -1.21 -7.22
C THR A 42 -0.73 -1.30 -6.40
N ASN A 43 0.38 -0.75 -6.90
CA ASN A 43 1.64 -0.71 -6.16
C ASN A 43 1.48 0.03 -4.83
N LEU A 44 1.00 1.27 -4.86
CA LEU A 44 0.82 2.10 -3.67
C LEU A 44 0.00 1.39 -2.59
N HIS A 45 -1.18 0.89 -2.94
CA HIS A 45 -2.07 0.26 -1.97
C HIS A 45 -1.52 -1.09 -1.50
N SER A 46 -0.99 -1.93 -2.41
CA SER A 46 -0.39 -3.20 -2.01
C SER A 46 0.74 -3.00 -1.01
N SER A 47 1.58 -1.98 -1.22
CA SER A 47 2.67 -1.63 -0.32
C SER A 47 2.16 -1.26 1.07
N ILE A 48 1.14 -0.40 1.15
CA ILE A 48 0.51 -0.02 2.41
C ILE A 48 -0.05 -1.26 3.14
N PHE A 49 -0.87 -2.07 2.47
CA PHE A 49 -1.47 -3.25 3.09
C PHE A 49 -0.43 -4.29 3.53
N PHE A 50 0.60 -4.56 2.70
CA PHE A 50 1.66 -5.49 3.09
C PHE A 50 2.46 -4.97 4.29
N LEU A 51 2.76 -3.66 4.36
CA LEU A 51 3.42 -3.06 5.52
C LEU A 51 2.55 -3.14 6.78
N THR A 52 1.23 -2.97 6.66
CA THR A 52 0.30 -3.19 7.78
C THR A 52 0.34 -4.65 8.25
N CYS A 53 0.25 -5.62 7.33
CA CYS A 53 0.34 -7.04 7.68
C CYS A 53 1.66 -7.38 8.38
N ILE A 54 2.79 -6.87 7.88
CA ILE A 54 4.11 -7.07 8.51
C ILE A 54 4.13 -6.45 9.91
N SER A 55 3.59 -5.24 10.08
CA SER A 55 3.52 -4.54 11.36
C SER A 55 2.70 -5.32 12.39
N VAL A 56 1.54 -5.84 11.98
CA VAL A 56 0.68 -6.70 12.82
C VAL A 56 1.37 -8.01 13.17
N GLN A 57 2.03 -8.66 12.19
CA GLN A 57 2.78 -9.89 12.44
C GLN A 57 3.89 -9.68 13.47
N ARG A 58 4.64 -8.57 13.37
CA ARG A 58 5.67 -8.19 14.35
C ARG A 58 5.07 -7.91 15.73
N TYR A 59 3.96 -7.17 15.78
CA TYR A 59 3.24 -6.90 17.02
C TYR A 59 2.82 -8.19 17.72
N LEU A 60 2.16 -9.12 17.00
CA LEU A 60 1.73 -10.40 17.55
C LEU A 60 2.94 -11.24 18.04
N GLY A 61 4.05 -11.24 17.30
CA GLY A 61 5.25 -11.97 17.70
C GLY A 61 5.92 -11.44 18.98
N ILE A 62 5.91 -10.12 19.20
CA ILE A 62 6.53 -9.48 20.37
C ILE A 62 5.63 -9.54 21.60
N CYS A 63 4.32 -9.33 21.42
CA CYS A 63 3.36 -9.18 22.51
C CYS A 63 2.74 -10.51 22.93
N HIS A 64 2.64 -11.48 22.02
CA HIS A 64 2.04 -12.80 22.27
C HIS A 64 3.00 -13.94 21.88
N PRO A 65 4.18 -14.06 22.53
CA PRO A 65 5.21 -15.05 22.19
C PRO A 65 4.79 -16.51 22.37
N LEU A 66 3.71 -16.78 23.14
CA LEU A 66 3.15 -18.11 23.37
C LEU A 66 2.04 -18.51 22.37
N ALA A 67 1.61 -17.61 21.49
CA ALA A 67 0.67 -17.97 20.45
C ALA A 67 1.37 -18.87 19.42
N SER A 68 0.96 -20.14 19.36
CA SER A 68 1.55 -21.22 18.54
C SER A 68 1.55 -21.01 17.01
N TRP A 69 1.16 -19.81 16.56
CA TRP A 69 1.00 -19.39 15.17
C TRP A 69 2.26 -19.58 14.32
N HIS A 70 3.45 -19.34 14.90
CA HIS A 70 4.73 -19.44 14.21
C HIS A 70 5.21 -20.88 13.93
N LYS A 71 4.76 -21.90 14.68
CA LYS A 71 5.43 -23.22 14.66
C LYS A 71 4.88 -24.23 13.64
N LYS A 72 3.61 -24.18 13.21
CA LYS A 72 3.05 -25.23 12.30
C LYS A 72 2.05 -24.77 11.21
N LYS A 73 1.37 -23.62 11.36
CA LYS A 73 0.36 -23.13 10.36
C LYS A 73 0.74 -21.83 9.63
N GLY A 74 1.86 -21.20 9.99
CA GLY A 74 2.26 -19.88 9.48
C GLY A 74 2.33 -19.78 7.95
N LYS A 75 3.00 -20.71 7.25
CA LYS A 75 3.25 -20.58 5.80
C LYS A 75 1.97 -20.56 4.95
N LYS A 76 1.01 -21.45 5.23
CA LYS A 76 -0.29 -21.48 4.51
C LYS A 76 -1.10 -20.22 4.77
N LEU A 77 -1.09 -19.74 6.01
CA LEU A 77 -1.82 -18.55 6.41
C LEU A 77 -1.19 -17.28 5.84
N THR A 78 0.14 -17.17 5.81
CA THR A 78 0.84 -16.06 5.13
C THR A 78 0.47 -16.02 3.65
N TRP A 79 0.43 -17.17 2.97
CA TRP A 79 0.01 -17.24 1.57
C TRP A 79 -1.45 -16.79 1.39
N LEU A 80 -2.35 -17.25 2.25
CA LEU A 80 -3.76 -16.85 2.22
C LEU A 80 -3.93 -15.35 2.47
N VAL A 81 -3.24 -14.78 3.46
CA VAL A 81 -3.24 -13.33 3.73
C VAL A 81 -2.70 -12.57 2.53
N CYS A 82 -1.61 -13.02 1.92
CA CYS A 82 -1.06 -12.37 0.75
C CYS A 82 -2.01 -12.41 -0.45
N ALA A 83 -2.67 -13.55 -0.69
CA ALA A 83 -3.67 -13.68 -1.75
C ALA A 83 -4.89 -12.78 -1.48
N ALA A 84 -5.35 -12.70 -0.22
CA ALA A 84 -6.44 -11.81 0.17
C ALA A 84 -6.08 -10.33 -0.02
N VAL A 85 -4.87 -9.90 0.36
CA VAL A 85 -4.38 -8.53 0.13
C VAL A 85 -4.37 -8.21 -1.36
N TRP A 86 -3.84 -9.11 -2.20
CA TRP A 86 -3.86 -8.92 -3.65
C TRP A 86 -5.27 -8.79 -4.20
N PHE A 87 -6.19 -9.65 -3.77
CA PHE A 87 -7.57 -9.60 -4.21
C PHE A 87 -8.26 -8.28 -3.82
N ILE A 88 -8.10 -7.84 -2.57
CA ILE A 88 -8.65 -6.57 -2.07
C ILE A 88 -8.07 -5.39 -2.86
N VAL A 89 -6.75 -5.38 -3.07
CA VAL A 89 -6.08 -4.29 -3.79
C VAL A 89 -6.50 -4.24 -5.25
N ILE A 90 -6.56 -5.38 -5.93
CA ILE A 90 -7.02 -5.41 -7.32
C ILE A 90 -8.49 -4.95 -7.37
N ALA A 91 -9.36 -5.47 -6.51
CA ALA A 91 -10.76 -5.11 -6.49
C ALA A 91 -10.98 -3.60 -6.27
N GLN A 92 -10.26 -2.97 -5.34
CA GLN A 92 -10.40 -1.52 -5.10
C GLN A 92 -9.82 -0.68 -6.25
N CYS A 93 -8.78 -1.17 -6.95
CA CYS A 93 -8.11 -0.45 -8.03
C CYS A 93 -8.75 -0.73 -9.41
N LEU A 94 -9.60 -1.75 -9.56
CA LEU A 94 -10.30 -2.03 -10.82
C LEU A 94 -11.08 -0.83 -11.38
N PRO A 95 -11.83 -0.04 -10.57
CA PRO A 95 -12.53 1.14 -11.06
C PRO A 95 -11.60 2.22 -11.64
N THR A 96 -10.29 2.20 -11.35
CA THR A 96 -9.32 3.07 -12.02
C THR A 96 -9.37 2.89 -13.54
N PHE A 97 -9.65 1.71 -14.09
CA PHE A 97 -9.79 1.52 -15.54
C PHE A 97 -10.99 2.28 -16.15
N VAL A 98 -11.98 2.63 -15.32
CA VAL A 98 -13.18 3.38 -15.73
C VAL A 98 -12.94 4.88 -15.63
N PHE A 99 -12.26 5.32 -14.57
CA PHE A 99 -12.02 6.73 -14.29
C PHE A 99 -10.78 7.31 -14.97
N ALA A 100 -9.69 6.53 -15.05
CA ALA A 100 -8.52 6.93 -15.81
C ALA A 100 -8.88 6.96 -17.28
N SER A 101 -8.52 8.04 -17.95
CA SER A 101 -8.78 8.22 -19.37
C SER A 101 -7.74 9.16 -19.95
N THR A 102 -7.49 8.98 -21.23
CA THR A 102 -6.86 10.02 -22.04
C THR A 102 -7.87 11.11 -22.39
N GLY A 103 -7.37 12.31 -22.65
CA GLY A 103 -8.16 13.44 -23.15
C GLY A 103 -7.29 14.42 -23.93
N THR A 104 -7.92 15.45 -24.49
CA THR A 104 -7.21 16.48 -25.26
C THR A 104 -7.16 17.77 -24.46
N GLN A 105 -5.95 18.24 -24.15
CA GLN A 105 -5.72 19.52 -23.49
C GLN A 105 -4.75 20.35 -24.34
N ARG A 106 -5.15 21.58 -24.69
CA ARG A 106 -4.33 22.50 -25.53
C ARG A 106 -3.83 21.84 -26.82
N ASN A 107 -4.72 21.13 -27.52
CA ASN A 107 -4.41 20.39 -28.76
C ASN A 107 -3.35 19.28 -28.61
N ARG A 108 -3.20 18.73 -27.40
CA ARG A 108 -2.31 17.60 -27.09
C ARG A 108 -3.06 16.52 -26.33
N THR A 109 -2.78 15.27 -26.66
CA THR A 109 -3.29 14.13 -25.89
C THR A 109 -2.56 14.05 -24.56
N VAL A 110 -3.31 14.04 -23.47
CA VAL A 110 -2.81 13.91 -22.09
C VAL A 110 -3.43 12.68 -21.43
N CYS A 111 -2.72 12.09 -20.49
CA CYS A 111 -3.25 11.04 -19.62
C CYS A 111 -3.61 11.67 -18.27
N TYR A 112 -4.89 11.64 -17.88
CA TYR A 112 -5.31 12.23 -16.61
C TYR A 112 -4.86 11.35 -15.42
N ASP A 113 -4.34 11.99 -14.37
CA ASP A 113 -3.85 11.28 -13.18
C ASP A 113 -4.98 10.64 -12.36
N LEU A 114 -6.12 11.31 -12.26
CA LEU A 114 -7.27 10.94 -11.40
C LEU A 114 -8.49 10.59 -12.24
N SER A 115 -9.05 11.60 -12.92
CA SER A 115 -10.17 11.47 -13.83
C SER A 115 -10.16 12.60 -14.84
N ALA A 116 -10.82 12.39 -15.97
CA ALA A 116 -11.13 13.49 -16.87
C ALA A 116 -12.04 14.53 -16.17
N PRO A 117 -11.95 15.84 -16.52
CA PRO A 117 -12.67 16.91 -15.83
C PRO A 117 -14.19 16.71 -15.78
N ASP A 118 -14.75 16.13 -16.84
CA ASP A 118 -16.17 15.79 -17.01
C ASP A 118 -16.65 14.71 -16.03
N ARG A 119 -15.74 13.84 -15.55
CA ARG A 119 -16.06 12.73 -14.63
C ARG A 119 -15.60 12.98 -13.19
N SER A 120 -15.05 14.15 -12.90
CA SER A 120 -14.51 14.50 -11.58
C SER A 120 -15.54 14.38 -10.45
N ALA A 121 -16.79 14.80 -10.68
CA ALA A 121 -17.87 14.68 -9.70
C ALA A 121 -18.23 13.22 -9.38
N ALA A 122 -18.20 12.34 -10.38
CA ALA A 122 -18.43 10.91 -10.21
C ALA A 122 -17.23 10.19 -9.58
N TYR A 123 -16.02 10.69 -9.79
CA TYR A 123 -14.79 10.18 -9.19
C TYR A 123 -14.70 10.50 -7.68
N PHE A 124 -15.19 11.67 -7.26
CA PHE A 124 -15.09 12.14 -5.87
C PHE A 124 -15.46 11.11 -4.79
N PRO A 125 -16.64 10.44 -4.82
CA PRO A 125 -16.98 9.43 -3.82
C PRO A 125 -16.01 8.24 -3.84
N TYR A 126 -15.59 7.79 -5.02
CA TYR A 126 -14.61 6.71 -5.16
C TYR A 126 -13.24 7.09 -4.59
N GLY A 127 -12.74 8.30 -4.88
CA GLY A 127 -11.48 8.81 -4.34
C GLY A 127 -11.49 8.94 -2.82
N ILE A 128 -12.63 9.35 -2.23
CA ILE A 128 -12.83 9.35 -0.78
C ILE A 128 -12.75 7.92 -0.25
N THR A 129 -13.54 6.99 -0.80
CA THR A 129 -13.53 5.60 -0.35
C THR A 129 -12.12 5.02 -0.38
N LEU A 130 -11.40 5.19 -1.49
CA LEU A 130 -9.99 4.78 -1.62
C LEU A 130 -9.09 5.39 -0.55
N THR A 131 -9.23 6.67 -0.25
CA THR A 131 -8.40 7.35 0.75
C THR A 131 -8.64 6.78 2.15
N PHE A 132 -9.90 6.54 2.51
CA PHE A 132 -10.24 5.99 3.82
C PHE A 132 -9.82 4.53 3.95
N THR A 133 -10.19 3.67 2.98
CA THR A 133 -9.91 2.23 3.05
C THR A 133 -8.46 1.89 2.74
N GLY A 134 -7.85 2.64 1.82
CA GLY A 134 -6.52 2.39 1.27
C GLY A 134 -5.38 3.08 2.02
N PHE A 135 -5.67 4.14 2.79
CA PHE A 135 -4.64 4.89 3.51
C PHE A 135 -4.94 5.05 5.01
N LEU A 136 -6.06 5.71 5.37
CA LEU A 136 -6.30 6.08 6.77
C LEU A 136 -6.46 4.87 7.70
N LEU A 137 -7.24 3.87 7.30
CA LEU A 137 -7.44 2.65 8.08
C LEU A 137 -6.12 1.85 8.26
N PRO A 138 -5.36 1.54 7.19
CA PRO A 138 -4.04 0.92 7.33
C PRO A 138 -3.05 1.72 8.17
N PHE A 139 -3.03 3.05 8.01
CA PHE A 139 -2.13 3.94 8.73
C PHE A 139 -2.42 3.94 10.24
N ALA A 140 -3.69 4.04 10.64
CA ALA A 140 -4.09 3.94 12.03
C ALA A 140 -3.71 2.58 12.64
N ALA A 141 -3.90 1.48 11.89
CA ALA A 141 -3.50 0.15 12.34
C ALA A 141 -1.98 0.03 12.54
N ILE A 142 -1.18 0.58 11.62
CA ILE A 142 0.28 0.65 11.74
C ILE A 142 0.68 1.43 12.99
N LEU A 143 0.15 2.64 13.19
CA LEU A 143 0.45 3.46 14.36
C LEU A 143 0.11 2.74 15.67
N ALA A 144 -1.08 2.14 15.76
CA ALA A 144 -1.48 1.39 16.94
C ALA A 144 -0.53 0.21 17.25
N CYS A 145 -0.09 -0.51 16.21
CA CYS A 145 0.90 -1.59 16.35
C CYS A 145 2.24 -1.06 16.85
N TYR A 146 2.76 0.01 16.24
CA TYR A 146 4.05 0.59 16.61
C TYR A 146 4.04 1.21 18.01
N CYS A 147 3.00 1.96 18.37
CA CYS A 147 2.85 2.50 19.72
C CYS A 147 2.81 1.39 20.78
N SER A 148 2.05 0.32 20.53
CA SER A 148 1.97 -0.82 21.45
C SER A 148 3.32 -1.55 21.57
N MET A 149 4.00 -1.79 20.45
CA MET A 149 5.34 -2.40 20.45
C MET A 149 6.35 -1.55 21.23
N ALA A 150 6.36 -0.23 21.01
CA ALA A 150 7.27 0.68 21.69
C ALA A 150 7.04 0.66 23.21
N ARG A 151 5.78 0.74 23.67
CA ARG A 151 5.44 0.67 25.09
C ARG A 151 5.96 -0.61 25.76
N ILE A 152 5.74 -1.77 25.14
CA ILE A 152 6.17 -3.06 25.67
C ILE A 152 7.70 -3.19 25.69
N LEU A 153 8.37 -2.66 24.65
CA LEU A 153 9.81 -2.72 24.58
C LEU A 153 10.48 -1.82 25.63
N CYS A 154 9.99 -0.59 25.82
CA CYS A 154 10.47 0.32 26.85
C CYS A 154 10.27 -0.25 28.26
N GLN A 155 9.11 -0.84 28.56
CA GLN A 155 8.86 -1.48 29.86
C GLN A 155 9.83 -2.64 30.14
N LYS A 156 10.10 -3.47 29.12
CA LYS A 156 11.05 -4.59 29.27
C LYS A 156 12.48 -4.10 29.51
N ASP A 157 12.89 -3.02 28.84
CA ASP A 157 14.21 -2.42 29.01
C ASP A 157 14.41 -1.88 30.44
N GLU A 158 13.41 -1.17 30.99
CA GLU A 158 13.43 -0.70 32.37
C GLU A 158 13.52 -1.85 33.38
N LEU A 159 12.76 -2.93 33.16
CA LEU A 159 12.80 -4.09 34.06
C LEU A 159 14.14 -4.83 34.01
N ILE A 160 14.76 -4.92 32.83
CA ILE A 160 16.11 -5.50 32.68
C ILE A 160 17.14 -4.61 33.36
N GLY A 161 17.05 -3.29 33.21
CA GLY A 161 17.94 -2.34 33.89
C GLY A 161 17.90 -2.48 35.42
N LEU A 162 16.69 -2.58 36.00
CA LEU A 162 16.50 -2.80 37.44
C LEU A 162 17.04 -4.16 37.90
N ALA A 163 16.84 -5.22 37.12
CA ALA A 163 17.36 -6.55 37.44
C ALA A 163 18.90 -6.61 37.39
N VAL A 164 19.53 -5.88 36.47
CA VAL A 164 20.98 -5.77 36.37
C VAL A 164 21.54 -4.97 37.56
N HIS A 165 20.88 -3.88 37.97
CA HIS A 165 21.32 -3.07 39.11
C HIS A 165 21.27 -3.86 40.42
N LYS A 166 20.17 -4.59 40.65
CA LYS A 166 20.00 -5.45 41.84
C LYS A 166 21.01 -6.61 41.93
N ARG A 167 21.66 -6.97 40.82
CA ARG A 167 22.67 -8.06 40.79
C ARG A 167 24.09 -7.55 41.09
N LYS A 168 24.31 -6.23 41.11
CA LYS A 168 25.61 -5.61 41.44
C LYS A 168 25.73 -5.24 42.93
N ASP A 169 24.61 -5.16 43.64
CA ASP A 169 24.53 -4.96 45.10
C ASP A 169 24.54 -6.31 45.83
#